data_AF-A0A945EWN4-F1
#
_entry.id   AF-A0A945EWN4-F1
#
_cell.length_a   1.000
_cell.length_b   1.000
_cell.length_c   1.000
_cell.angle_alpha   90.00
_cell.angle_beta   90.00
_cell.angle_gamma   90.00
#
_symmetry.space_group_name_H-M   'P 1'
#
loop_
_entity.id
_entity.type
_entity.pdbx_description
1 polymer ?
#
loop_
_entity_poly.entity_id
_entity_poly.type
_entity_poly.pdbx_seq_one_letter_code
_entity_poly.pdbx_strand_id
1 'polypeptide(L)'
;LTEAEKLVFKHTLKAAQIIPKDFINSEKRVFGSVYEITGNAASQIQFHVTDSTNNFLKGSLYFYIKPNYDSILPAVEYIKKDILNLIETLEWIE
;
A
#
# COMPACT_ATOMS: atom_id res chain seq x y z
N LEU A 1 -18.12 21.61 -24.27
CA LEU A 1 -17.10 20.55 -24.11
C LEU A 1 -15.94 21.02 -23.25
N THR A 2 -15.32 22.17 -23.59
CA THR A 2 -14.12 22.72 -22.95
C THR A 2 -14.26 23.11 -21.46
N GLU A 3 -15.48 23.37 -20.99
CA GLU A 3 -15.75 23.69 -19.59
C GLU A 3 -16.00 22.43 -18.72
N ALA A 4 -16.45 21.32 -19.32
CA ALA A 4 -16.59 20.05 -18.61
C ALA A 4 -15.22 19.42 -18.31
N GLU A 5 -14.28 19.54 -19.26
CA GLU A 5 -12.91 19.05 -19.09
C GLU A 5 -12.13 19.83 -18.02
N LYS A 6 -12.38 21.15 -17.87
CA LYS A 6 -11.78 21.97 -16.81
C LYS A 6 -12.28 21.59 -15.41
N LEU A 7 -13.51 21.09 -15.28
CA LEU A 7 -14.08 20.61 -14.01
C LEU A 7 -13.47 19.27 -13.59
N VAL A 8 -13.23 18.37 -14.55
CA VAL A 8 -12.53 17.10 -14.29
C VAL A 8 -11.09 17.37 -13.83
N PHE A 9 -10.38 18.28 -14.50
CA PHE A 9 -8.99 18.62 -14.15
C PHE A 9 -8.84 19.29 -12.78
N LYS A 10 -9.87 20.03 -12.31
CA LYS A 10 -9.87 20.61 -10.95
C LYS A 10 -10.14 19.58 -9.86
N HIS A 11 -10.82 18.48 -10.17
CA HIS A 11 -11.03 17.37 -9.21
C HIS A 11 -9.85 16.40 -9.11
N THR A 12 -8.92 16.41 -10.06
CA THR A 12 -7.72 15.53 -10.03
C THR A 12 -6.70 15.90 -8.95
N LEU A 13 -6.87 17.02 -8.25
CA LEU A 13 -5.83 17.57 -7.38
C LEU A 13 -5.70 16.92 -5.98
N LYS A 14 -6.64 16.09 -5.49
CA LYS A 14 -6.54 15.48 -4.14
C LYS A 14 -7.30 14.16 -3.96
N ALA A 15 -7.12 13.19 -4.85
CA ALA A 15 -7.85 11.90 -4.79
C ALA A 15 -7.02 10.70 -4.31
N ALA A 16 -5.89 10.92 -3.63
CA ALA A 16 -5.19 9.81 -2.98
C ALA A 16 -5.99 9.39 -1.74
N GLN A 17 -6.68 8.25 -1.81
CA GLN A 17 -7.24 7.62 -0.64
C GLN A 17 -6.19 6.69 -0.04
N ILE A 18 -6.00 6.79 1.27
CA ILE A 18 -5.17 5.88 2.04
C ILE A 18 -6.12 4.92 2.73
N ILE A 19 -6.10 3.65 2.33
CA ILE A 19 -6.92 2.60 2.95
C ILE A 19 -6.01 1.82 3.90
N PRO A 20 -6.14 2.00 5.22
CA PRO A 20 -5.43 1.20 6.19
C PRO A 20 -6.08 -0.18 6.33
N LYS A 21 -5.25 -1.21 6.42
CA LYS A 21 -5.63 -2.57 6.80
C LYS A 21 -4.71 -3.02 7.91
N ASP A 22 -5.26 -3.09 9.12
CA ASP A 22 -4.53 -3.58 10.27
C ASP A 22 -4.37 -5.10 10.22
N PHE A 23 -3.24 -5.56 10.71
CA PHE A 23 -2.87 -6.96 10.80
C PHE A 23 -2.50 -7.28 12.24
N ILE A 24 -3.17 -8.27 12.82
CA ILE A 24 -2.95 -8.70 14.20
C ILE A 24 -2.88 -10.23 14.22
N ASN A 25 -1.74 -10.76 14.64
CA ASN A 25 -1.54 -12.16 14.94
C ASN A 25 -0.88 -12.27 16.32
N SER A 26 -1.72 -12.45 17.36
CA SER A 26 -1.25 -12.56 18.74
C SER A 26 -0.46 -13.83 19.01
N GLU A 27 -0.74 -14.93 18.31
CA GLU A 27 -0.04 -16.22 18.48
C GLU A 27 1.42 -16.11 18.05
N LYS A 28 1.67 -15.47 16.90
CA LYS A 28 3.04 -15.24 16.38
C LYS A 28 3.68 -13.93 16.86
N ARG A 29 2.97 -13.15 17.70
CA ARG A 29 3.32 -11.77 18.05
C ARG A 29 3.69 -10.93 16.81
N VAL A 30 2.85 -10.95 15.78
CA VAL A 30 3.02 -10.11 14.59
C VAL A 30 1.89 -9.09 14.54
N PHE A 31 2.24 -7.82 14.68
CA PHE A 31 1.32 -6.70 14.63
C PHE A 31 1.74 -5.74 13.53
N GLY A 32 0.82 -5.16 12.79
CA GLY A 32 1.19 -4.21 11.75
C GLY A 32 0.02 -3.58 11.03
N SER A 33 0.33 -2.76 10.05
CA SER A 33 -0.67 -2.15 9.16
C SER A 33 -0.13 -2.09 7.74
N VAL A 34 -1.00 -2.35 6.78
CA VAL A 34 -0.80 -2.16 5.34
C VAL A 34 -1.62 -0.95 4.90
N TYR A 35 -1.01 -0.08 4.11
CA TYR A 35 -1.62 1.12 3.56
C TYR A 35 -1.61 1.04 2.04
N GLU A 36 -2.80 1.02 1.45
CA GLU A 36 -2.99 1.15 0.01
C GLU A 36 -3.21 2.62 -0.32
N ILE A 37 -2.40 3.17 -1.23
CA ILE A 37 -2.45 4.56 -1.63
C ILE A 37 -2.94 4.59 -3.08
N THR A 38 -4.17 5.04 -3.29
CA THR A 38 -4.75 5.09 -4.64
C THR A 38 -4.34 6.37 -5.40
N GLY A 39 -4.43 6.33 -6.72
CA GLY A 39 -4.11 7.46 -7.60
C GLY A 39 -2.62 7.57 -7.95
N ASN A 40 -2.21 8.72 -8.51
CA ASN A 40 -0.85 8.95 -9.01
C ASN A 40 0.16 9.22 -7.87
N ALA A 41 0.25 8.30 -6.91
CA ALA A 41 1.26 8.30 -5.86
C ALA A 41 2.54 7.59 -6.30
N ALA A 42 3.68 8.03 -5.75
CA ALA A 42 4.99 7.43 -6.01
C ALA A 42 5.14 6.01 -5.43
N SER A 43 4.39 5.71 -4.36
CA SER A 43 4.30 4.38 -3.73
C SER A 43 2.84 4.01 -3.59
N GLN A 44 2.47 2.84 -4.11
CA GLN A 44 1.08 2.38 -4.14
C GLN A 44 0.72 1.54 -2.90
N ILE A 45 1.72 0.91 -2.27
CA ILE A 45 1.55 0.12 -1.05
C ILE A 45 2.68 0.48 -0.08
N GLN A 46 2.34 0.69 1.19
CA GLN A 46 3.30 0.78 2.28
C GLN A 46 2.85 -0.14 3.41
N PHE A 47 3.77 -0.77 4.12
CA PHE A 47 3.41 -1.59 5.27
C PHE A 47 4.48 -1.55 6.34
N HIS A 48 4.08 -1.89 7.56
CA HIS A 48 5.01 -2.17 8.63
C HIS A 48 4.47 -3.31 9.49
N VAL A 49 5.38 -4.06 10.11
CA VAL A 49 5.08 -5.11 11.08
C VAL A 49 6.10 -5.09 12.22
N THR A 50 5.67 -5.49 13.41
CA THR A 50 6.46 -5.48 14.64
C THR A 50 6.03 -6.59 15.59
N ASP A 51 6.94 -6.99 16.50
CA ASP A 51 6.62 -7.82 17.66
C ASP A 51 6.23 -7.01 18.92
N SER A 52 6.10 -5.69 18.78
CA SER A 52 5.90 -4.71 19.86
C SER A 52 7.06 -4.55 20.84
N THR A 53 8.17 -5.27 20.65
CA THR A 53 9.31 -5.27 21.57
C THR A 53 10.60 -4.82 20.89
N ASN A 54 11.17 -5.66 20.02
CA ASN A 54 12.52 -5.46 19.47
C ASN A 54 12.57 -5.60 17.95
N ASN A 55 11.56 -6.21 17.35
CA ASN A 55 11.52 -6.51 15.93
C ASN A 55 10.61 -5.53 15.21
N PHE A 56 11.11 -4.93 14.12
CA PHE A 56 10.37 -4.01 13.29
C PHE A 56 10.81 -4.15 11.83
N LEU A 57 9.85 -4.36 10.94
CA LEU A 57 10.05 -4.43 9.50
C LEU A 57 9.12 -3.41 8.83
N LYS A 58 9.65 -2.61 7.91
CA LYS A 58 8.88 -1.66 7.11
C LYS A 58 9.19 -1.86 5.64
N GLY A 59 8.15 -1.84 4.81
CA GLY A 59 8.25 -1.98 3.37
C GLY A 59 7.45 -0.92 2.62
N SER A 60 7.85 -0.65 1.38
CA SER A 60 7.18 0.30 0.48
C SER A 60 7.36 -0.14 -0.96
N LEU A 61 6.28 -0.17 -1.73
CA LEU A 61 6.26 -0.62 -3.11
C LEU A 61 6.39 0.58 -4.06
N TYR A 62 7.50 0.63 -4.79
CA TYR A 62 7.77 1.63 -5.82
C TYR A 62 7.75 1.00 -7.22
N PHE A 63 7.12 1.68 -8.17
CA PHE A 63 7.22 1.32 -9.58
C PHE A 63 8.21 2.25 -10.27
N TYR A 64 9.19 1.69 -10.97
CA TYR A 64 10.19 2.44 -11.72
C TYR A 64 9.64 2.91 -13.09
N ILE A 65 8.45 3.49 -13.10
CA ILE A 65 7.83 4.09 -14.29
C ILE A 65 7.09 5.37 -13.90
N LYS A 66 6.89 6.28 -14.86
CA LYS A 66 5.95 7.39 -14.66
C LYS A 66 4.57 6.78 -14.38
N PRO A 67 3.96 7.04 -13.21
CA PRO A 67 2.74 6.33 -12.82
C PRO A 67 1.61 6.61 -13.80
N ASN A 68 1.15 5.56 -14.47
CA ASN A 68 -0.22 5.50 -14.98
C ASN A 68 -0.95 4.49 -14.11
N TYR A 69 -1.71 4.99 -13.14
CA TYR A 69 -2.37 4.16 -12.11
C TYR A 69 -3.16 3.00 -12.71
N ASP A 70 -3.96 3.26 -13.74
CA ASP A 70 -4.81 2.25 -14.39
C ASP A 70 -3.99 1.13 -15.05
N SER A 71 -2.79 1.44 -15.56
CA SER A 71 -1.91 0.44 -16.18
C SER A 71 -1.20 -0.45 -15.16
N ILE A 72 -0.87 0.07 -13.98
CA ILE A 72 -0.15 -0.67 -12.94
C ILE A 72 -1.07 -1.35 -11.94
N LEU A 73 -2.36 -1.00 -11.91
CA LEU A 73 -3.32 -1.54 -10.94
C LEU A 73 -3.32 -3.08 -10.88
N PRO A 74 -3.29 -3.84 -11.99
CA PRO A 74 -3.19 -5.30 -11.92
C PRO A 74 -1.92 -5.80 -11.22
N ALA A 75 -0.79 -5.12 -11.42
CA ALA A 75 0.48 -5.44 -10.77
C ALA A 75 0.48 -5.05 -9.29
N VAL A 76 -0.12 -3.91 -8.94
CA VAL A 76 -0.33 -3.49 -7.54
C VAL A 76 -1.15 -4.55 -6.80
N GLU A 77 -2.27 -5.00 -7.37
CA GLU A 77 -3.13 -6.02 -6.77
C GLU A 77 -2.44 -7.38 -6.62
N TYR A 78 -1.57 -7.75 -7.56
CA TYR A 78 -0.77 -8.97 -7.48
C TYR A 78 0.23 -8.90 -6.33
N ILE A 79 1.07 -7.85 -6.32
CA ILE A 79 2.11 -7.67 -5.30
C ILE A 79 1.49 -7.48 -3.91
N LYS A 80 0.30 -6.87 -3.83
CA LYS A 80 -0.46 -6.77 -2.59
C LYS A 80 -0.72 -8.14 -1.96
N LYS A 81 -1.16 -9.12 -2.76
CA LYS A 81 -1.42 -10.47 -2.26
C LYS A 81 -0.14 -11.12 -1.74
N ASP A 82 0.98 -10.90 -2.42
CA ASP A 82 2.28 -11.40 -2.00
C ASP A 82 2.74 -10.74 -0.69
N ILE A 83 2.55 -9.42 -0.52
CA ILE A 83 2.85 -8.70 0.72
C ILE A 83 1.98 -9.21 1.88
N LEU A 84 0.69 -9.45 1.65
CA LEU A 84 -0.19 -10.00 2.67
C LEU A 84 0.26 -11.39 3.11
N ASN A 85 0.57 -12.27 2.15
CA ASN A 85 1.10 -13.60 2.44
C ASN A 85 2.45 -13.54 3.17
N LEU A 86 3.33 -12.60 2.79
CA LEU A 86 4.59 -12.35 3.48
C LEU A 86 4.35 -12.01 4.96
N ILE A 87 3.42 -11.09 5.25
CA ILE A 87 3.07 -10.68 6.61
C ILE A 87 2.42 -11.83 7.39
N GLU A 88 1.54 -12.61 6.76
CA GLU A 88 0.84 -13.75 7.37
C GLU A 88 1.79 -14.90 7.77
N THR A 89 2.83 -15.12 6.96
CA THR A 89 3.83 -16.18 7.17
C THR A 89 5.08 -15.72 7.91
N LEU A 90 5.19 -14.42 8.22
CA LEU A 90 6.32 -13.86 8.92
C LEU A 90 6.49 -14.45 10.32
N GLU A 91 7.72 -14.84 10.63
CA GLU A 91 8.14 -15.33 11.94
C GLU A 91 9.40 -14.59 12.36
N TRP A 92 9.41 -14.10 13.60
CA TRP A 92 10.58 -13.46 14.17
C TRP A 92 11.57 -14.53 14.63
N ILE A 93 12.82 -14.40 14.20
CA ILE A 93 13.91 -15.25 14.69
C ILE A 93 14.50 -14.54 15.91
N GLU A 94 14.38 -15.18 17.07
CA GLU A 94 14.99 -14.71 18.33
C GLU A 94 16.49 -15.02 18.41
#